data_AF-A0A1V4I9J1-F1
#
_entry.id   AF-A0A1V4I9J1-F1
#
_cell.length_a   1.000
_cell.length_b   1.000
_cell.length_c   1.000
_cell.angle_alpha   90.00
_cell.angle_beta   90.00
_cell.angle_gamma   90.00
#
_symmetry.space_group_name_H-M   'P 1'
#
loop_
_entity.id
_entity.type
_entity.pdbx_description
1 polymer ?
#
loop_
_entity_poly.entity_id
_entity_poly.type
_entity_poly.pdbx_seq_one_letter_code
_entity_poly.pdbx_strand_id
1 'polypeptide(L)' 'MQDYIKNLDKHIKTEDEAYKKRLGICMQCDNLINGMCKICGCFVEMRAAIKKNYCPDIEKYW' A
#
# COMPACT_ATOMS: atom_id res chain seq x y z
N MET A 1 0.65 13.37 -2.88
CA MET A 1 0.29 12.03 -2.36
C MET A 1 0.68 11.88 -0.89
N GLN A 2 1.93 12.19 -0.53
CA GLN A 2 2.41 12.10 0.86
C GLN A 2 1.60 12.96 1.84
N ASP A 3 1.23 14.20 1.47
CA ASP A 3 0.37 15.04 2.32
C ASP A 3 -1.02 14.43 2.54
N TYR A 4 -1.58 13.75 1.53
CA TYR A 4 -2.87 13.08 1.68
C TYR A 4 -2.77 11.91 2.68
N ILE A 5 -1.74 11.07 2.55
CA ILE A 5 -1.48 9.94 3.46
C ILE A 5 -1.21 10.43 4.89
N LYS A 6 -0.49 11.54 5.03
CA LYS A 6 -0.19 12.15 6.33
C LYS A 6 -1.46 12.57 7.07
N ASN A 7 -2.45 13.08 6.34
CA ASN A 7 -3.71 13.61 6.87
C ASN A 7 -4.86 12.58 6.90
N LEU A 8 -4.60 11.30 6.60
CA LEU A 8 -5.60 10.24 6.79
C LEU A 8 -6.01 10.14 8.27
N ASP A 9 -7.30 9.94 8.51
CA ASP A 9 -7.83 9.65 9.84
C ASP A 9 -7.11 8.40 10.43
N LYS A 10 -6.71 8.46 11.69
CA LYS A 10 -5.98 7.37 12.36
C LYS A 10 -6.76 6.05 12.38
N HIS A 11 -8.09 6.10 12.36
CA HIS A 11 -8.96 4.92 12.31
C HIS A 11 -8.91 4.23 10.94
N ILE A 12 -8.63 4.98 9.85
CA ILE A 12 -8.49 4.41 8.50
C ILE A 12 -7.03 4.21 8.08
N LYS A 13 -6.08 4.91 8.72
CA LYS A 13 -4.66 4.86 8.39
C LYS A 13 -4.01 3.61 8.97
N THR A 14 -3.19 2.95 8.16
CA THR A 14 -2.30 1.86 8.59
C THR A 14 -1.22 2.41 9.52
N GLU A 15 -0.87 1.67 10.57
CA GLU A 15 0.25 2.02 11.45
C GLU A 15 1.57 2.12 10.67
N ASP A 16 2.46 3.03 11.06
CA ASP A 16 3.65 3.37 10.26
C ASP A 16 4.58 2.17 9.98
N GLU A 17 4.78 1.28 10.97
CA GLU A 17 5.57 0.05 10.80
C GLU A 17 4.93 -0.91 9.78
N ALA A 18 3.62 -1.12 9.87
CA ALA A 18 2.90 -1.95 8.92
C ALA A 18 2.87 -1.32 7.51
N TYR A 19 2.73 0.00 7.42
CA TYR A 19 2.80 0.74 6.16
C TYR A 19 4.15 0.57 5.48
N LYS A 20 5.26 0.78 6.21
CA LYS A 20 6.62 0.57 5.70
C LYS A 20 6.83 -0.86 5.25
N LYS A 21 6.37 -1.85 6.02
CA LYS A 21 6.46 -3.28 5.65
C LYS A 21 5.71 -3.59 4.35
N ARG A 22 4.46 -3.13 4.23
CA ARG A 22 3.62 -3.29 3.03
C ARG A 22 4.28 -2.68 1.80
N LEU A 23 4.79 -1.46 1.93
CA LEU A 23 5.53 -0.79 0.86
C LEU A 23 6.82 -1.53 0.49
N GLY A 24 7.57 -2.01 1.48
CA GLY A 24 8.77 -2.83 1.27
C GLY A 24 8.49 -4.03 0.37
N ILE A 25 7.40 -4.74 0.65
CA ILE A 25 6.95 -5.88 -0.17
C ILE A 25 6.58 -5.41 -1.58
N CYS A 26 5.84 -4.32 -1.73
CA CYS A 26 5.49 -3.79 -3.06
C CYS A 26 6.72 -3.34 -3.87
N MET A 27 7.73 -2.76 -3.23
CA MET A 27 8.97 -2.31 -3.89
C MET A 27 9.81 -3.47 -4.46
N GLN A 28 9.60 -4.68 -3.97
CA GLN A 28 10.25 -5.91 -4.46
C GLN A 28 9.35 -6.73 -5.38
N CYS A 29 8.15 -6.25 -5.69
CA CYS A 29 7.14 -7.01 -6.42
C CYS A 29 7.26 -6.81 -7.93
N ASP A 30 7.29 -7.90 -8.70
CA ASP A 30 7.27 -7.88 -10.18
C ASP A 30 6.01 -7.21 -10.77
N ASN A 31 4.97 -7.06 -9.95
CA ASN A 31 3.74 -6.37 -10.31
C ASN A 31 3.79 -4.85 -10.09
N LEU A 32 4.88 -4.28 -9.58
CA LEU A 32 5.04 -2.84 -9.44
C LEU A 32 5.47 -2.20 -10.78
N ILE A 33 4.75 -1.18 -11.21
CA ILE A 33 5.12 -0.35 -12.37
C ILE A 33 4.83 1.12 -12.07
N ASN A 34 5.85 1.99 -12.12
CA ASN A 34 5.72 3.43 -11.88
C ASN A 34 4.89 3.79 -10.63
N GLY A 35 5.09 3.05 -9.52
CA GLY A 35 4.35 3.26 -8.27
C GLY A 35 2.94 2.67 -8.22
N MET A 36 2.50 1.97 -9.27
CA MET A 36 1.18 1.32 -9.35
C MET A 36 1.31 -0.20 -9.37
N CYS A 37 0.33 -0.89 -8.79
CA CYS A 37 0.23 -2.35 -8.88
C CYS A 37 -0.47 -2.77 -10.18
N LYS A 38 0.16 -3.61 -11.01
CA LYS A 38 -0.42 -4.15 -12.25
C LYS A 38 -1.69 -5.00 -12.02
N ILE A 39 -1.86 -5.59 -10.84
CA ILE A 39 -3.02 -6.45 -10.53
C ILE A 39 -4.28 -5.60 -10.30
N CYS A 40 -4.18 -4.51 -9.54
CA CYS A 40 -5.36 -3.72 -9.14
C CYS A 40 -5.38 -2.27 -9.65
N GLY A 41 -4.32 -1.82 -10.32
CA GLY A 41 -4.20 -0.45 -10.85
C GLY A 41 -4.02 0.66 -9.82
N CYS A 42 -3.97 0.34 -8.52
CA CYS A 42 -3.83 1.35 -7.46
C CYS A 42 -2.37 1.76 -7.24
N PHE A 43 -2.16 3.01 -6.83
CA PHE A 43 -0.89 3.46 -6.27
C PHE A 43 -0.57 2.72 -4.98
N VAL A 44 0.63 2.11 -4.90
CA VAL A 44 1.00 1.24 -3.77
C VAL A 44 1.14 2.02 -2.46
N GLU A 45 1.60 3.28 -2.50
CA GLU A 45 1.65 4.17 -1.34
C GLU A 45 0.27 4.39 -0.74
N MET A 46 -0.73 4.75 -1.55
CA MET A 46 -2.08 4.98 -1.06
C MET A 46 -2.72 3.67 -0.58
N ARG A 47 -2.57 2.60 -1.36
CA ARG A 47 -3.17 1.30 -1.04
C ARG A 47 -2.64 0.76 0.29
N ALA A 48 -1.32 0.81 0.51
CA ALA A 48 -0.68 0.36 1.74
C ALA A 48 -1.04 1.23 2.95
N ALA A 49 -1.26 2.53 2.75
CA ALA A 49 -1.61 3.49 3.80
C ALA A 49 -3.02 3.30 4.38
N ILE A 50 -3.91 2.57 3.70
CA ILE A 50 -5.27 2.30 4.18
C ILE A 50 -5.32 0.96 4.93
N LYS A 51 -5.77 1.00 6.18
CA LYS A 51 -5.80 -0.12 7.13
C LYS A 51 -6.59 -1.33 6.59
N LYS A 52 -7.76 -1.09 5.99
CA LYS A 52 -8.65 -2.14 5.44
C LYS A 52 -8.14 -2.81 4.15
N ASN A 53 -7.11 -2.25 3.51
CA ASN A 53 -6.61 -2.78 2.27
C ASN A 53 -5.63 -3.94 2.54
N TYR A 54 -5.54 -4.80 1.53
CA TYR A 54 -4.64 -5.95 1.45
C TYR A 54 -4.00 -5.99 0.06
N CYS A 55 -2.90 -6.74 -0.07
CA CYS A 55 -2.28 -7.05 -1.35
C CYS A 55 -3.29 -7.74 -2.28
N PRO A 56 -3.53 -7.24 -3.50
CA PRO A 56 -4.53 -7.82 -4.41
C PRO A 56 -4.11 -9.17 -5.02
N ASP A 57 -2.86 -9.60 -4.79
CA ASP A 57 -2.39 -10.92 -5.19
C ASP A 57 -3.20 -12.04 -4.49
N ILE A 58 -3.31 -13.20 -5.14
CA ILE A 58 -4.05 -14.34 -4.59
C ILE A 58 -3.49 -14.79 -3.24
N GLU A 59 -2.16 -14.72 -3.07
CA GLU A 59 -1.47 -15.10 -1.83
C GLU A 59 -1.56 -14.02 -0.74
N LYS A 60 -2.03 -12.81 -1.07
CA LYS A 60 -2.16 -11.67 -0.14
C LYS A 60 -0.90 -11.46 0.71
N TYR A 61 0.21 -11.15 0.05
CA TYR A 61 1.51 -10.96 0.71
C TYR A 61 1.53 -9.96 1.89
N TRP A 62 0.51 -9.10 2.02
CA TRP A 62 0.31 -8.21 3.16
C TRP A 62 -1.13 -7.72 3.34
#